data_AF-A0A3M1TU65-F1
#
_entry.id   AF-A0A3M1TU65-F1
#
_cell.length_a   1.000
_cell.length_b   1.000
_cell.length_c   1.000
_cell.angle_alpha   90.00
_cell.angle_beta   90.00
_cell.angle_gamma   90.00
#
_symmetry.space_group_name_H-M   'P 1'
#
loop_
_entity.id
_entity.type
_entity.pdbx_description
1 polymer ?
#
loop_
_entity_poly.entity_id
_entity_poly.type
_entity_poly.pdbx_seq_one_letter_code
_entity_poly.pdbx_strand_id
1 'polypeptide(L)'
;MAAPRPRPAARNAPNPRGRRGPGAPAGGGAHRDPAAPGAPRPEPPVAGRGARVPARRARGATHPRRTPRPPLPDAARAGLWHAAARPATLLLPMHASPSPDPSEVLRNLPAVPLLVATALTFLLAGATAQSLDLAYGVWLTELWVFLVPPLLLARAYNLKPTALFGLRTPLPAGLLLQVLLLSAVNYAFAGGLMGVLDLLLPDALHWMDVDALLGQETGLRFALLTVGVAGLAPLGEEVLFRGLLQPHLCARLGTGRGLVVTAALFSLLHLDPIGLVPRFELGLLFGWLVLRTGSLWASILAHAVNNGAALLLWWAAGHGAPAAPLEAATLDQLPALLTVLGIGGLLLVPLLRSFARQTAPLTGRQGPRVEPLRPGAPVAFDPREGLRSGAAAAGLLALFTAGWFWVFPGPRPTARRGVSPEAASRTAPAPRPPGRTEDPAAEPERALPGTSDGSGPR
;
A
#
# COMPACT_ATOMS: atom_id res chain seq x y z
N MET A 1 45.26 32.44 59.86
CA MET A 1 46.19 31.34 59.48
C MET A 1 45.75 30.87 58.08
N ALA A 2 46.47 31.13 56.99
CA ALA A 2 47.88 30.81 56.68
C ALA A 2 48.07 29.33 56.27
N ALA A 3 48.43 29.12 55.00
CA ALA A 3 48.83 27.84 54.40
C ALA A 3 50.39 27.79 54.28
N PRO A 4 51.07 26.86 53.53
CA PRO A 4 50.94 26.73 52.07
C PRO A 4 51.15 25.29 51.49
N ARG A 5 51.35 25.20 50.16
CA ARG A 5 51.69 24.00 49.37
C ARG A 5 53.22 23.79 49.26
N PRO A 6 53.68 22.83 48.43
CA PRO A 6 54.36 23.23 47.18
C PRO A 6 53.81 22.62 45.86
N ARG A 7 54.50 22.93 44.74
CA ARG A 7 54.23 22.72 43.29
C ARG A 7 55.59 22.96 42.55
N PRO A 8 55.73 23.12 41.20
CA PRO A 8 55.12 22.45 40.02
C PRO A 8 56.15 22.14 38.87
N ALA A 9 55.68 21.60 37.74
CA ALA A 9 56.13 21.90 36.35
C ALA A 9 54.99 21.46 35.38
N ALA A 10 54.51 22.14 34.31
CA ALA A 10 55.03 23.14 33.33
C ALA A 10 55.99 22.50 32.29
N ARG A 11 55.84 22.56 30.95
CA ARG A 11 55.28 23.52 29.95
C ARG A 11 54.83 22.73 28.68
N ASN A 12 54.19 23.20 27.58
CA ASN A 12 53.47 24.42 27.12
C ASN A 12 52.66 24.09 25.82
N ALA A 13 51.93 25.06 25.23
CA ALA A 13 51.44 25.05 23.82
C ALA A 13 51.95 26.33 23.07
N PRO A 14 51.95 26.41 21.72
CA PRO A 14 50.78 26.97 20.99
C PRO A 14 50.55 26.51 19.51
N ASN A 15 49.45 27.00 18.92
CA ASN A 15 49.08 27.02 17.48
C ASN A 15 49.67 28.33 16.82
N PRO A 16 49.36 28.81 15.57
CA PRO A 16 48.71 28.22 14.38
C PRO A 16 49.37 28.58 13.00
N ARG A 17 48.69 28.22 11.88
CA ARG A 17 48.57 28.91 10.55
C ARG A 17 48.99 28.08 9.31
N GLY A 18 48.15 28.13 8.27
CA GLY A 18 48.46 27.69 6.90
C GLY A 18 47.24 27.79 5.95
N ARG A 19 47.27 28.68 4.95
CA ARG A 19 46.20 28.84 3.94
C ARG A 19 46.65 28.30 2.57
N ARG A 20 45.74 27.65 1.81
CA ARG A 20 45.39 27.90 0.39
C ARG A 20 44.74 26.68 -0.28
N GLY A 21 43.81 26.94 -1.20
CA GLY A 21 43.50 26.10 -2.38
C GLY A 21 43.43 27.05 -3.59
N PRO A 22 42.73 26.74 -4.69
CA PRO A 22 42.17 25.46 -5.17
C PRO A 22 42.82 25.02 -6.51
N GLY A 23 42.38 23.91 -7.13
CA GLY A 23 42.82 23.56 -8.49
C GLY A 23 42.25 22.25 -9.07
N ALA A 24 41.95 22.27 -10.38
CA ALA A 24 41.49 21.16 -11.24
C ALA A 24 41.74 21.57 -12.72
N PRO A 25 41.45 20.74 -13.75
CA PRO A 25 41.84 19.34 -13.94
C PRO A 25 42.51 19.07 -15.32
N ALA A 26 43.36 18.04 -15.43
CA ALA A 26 43.81 17.38 -16.67
C ALA A 26 44.50 16.04 -16.34
N GLY A 27 44.66 15.05 -17.23
CA GLY A 27 44.08 14.90 -18.58
C GLY A 27 44.96 14.06 -19.54
N GLY A 28 44.51 12.86 -19.92
CA GLY A 28 45.04 12.06 -21.04
C GLY A 28 46.41 11.37 -20.85
N GLY A 29 46.72 10.41 -21.73
CA GLY A 29 48.05 9.78 -21.84
C GLY A 29 48.04 8.24 -21.75
N ALA A 30 48.02 7.56 -22.90
CA ALA A 30 48.29 6.13 -23.01
C ALA A 30 49.71 5.90 -23.55
N HIS A 31 50.39 4.83 -23.11
CA HIS A 31 51.61 4.34 -23.77
C HIS A 31 51.71 2.80 -23.71
N ARG A 32 52.58 2.25 -24.57
CA ARG A 32 52.67 0.82 -24.91
C ARG A 32 53.87 0.11 -24.25
N ASP A 33 53.72 -1.18 -23.96
CA ASP A 33 54.57 -2.34 -24.31
C ASP A 33 56.04 -2.09 -24.72
N PRO A 34 57.01 -2.95 -24.29
CA PRO A 34 57.06 -4.30 -24.89
C PRO A 34 57.66 -5.49 -24.10
N ALA A 35 57.50 -6.67 -24.73
CA ALA A 35 58.33 -7.89 -24.70
C ALA A 35 57.97 -9.04 -23.71
N ALA A 36 58.09 -10.27 -24.24
CA ALA A 36 57.94 -11.58 -23.59
C ALA A 36 59.13 -12.49 -24.02
N PRO A 37 59.26 -13.74 -23.51
CA PRO A 37 58.66 -14.89 -24.22
C PRO A 37 58.20 -16.06 -23.28
N GLY A 38 57.52 -17.10 -23.79
CA GLY A 38 57.08 -18.23 -22.92
C GLY A 38 56.41 -19.52 -23.46
N ALA A 39 56.10 -19.66 -24.76
CA ALA A 39 55.54 -20.90 -25.37
C ALA A 39 54.14 -21.36 -24.86
N PRO A 40 53.55 -22.48 -25.35
CA PRO A 40 52.85 -22.48 -26.64
C PRO A 40 51.37 -22.96 -26.60
N ARG A 41 50.65 -22.80 -27.72
CA ARG A 41 49.29 -23.34 -27.98
C ARG A 41 49.28 -24.25 -29.22
N PRO A 42 48.35 -25.23 -29.33
CA PRO A 42 48.11 -25.99 -30.57
C PRO A 42 47.11 -25.30 -31.50
N GLU A 43 47.18 -25.62 -32.80
CA GLU A 43 46.28 -25.15 -33.89
C GLU A 43 45.55 -26.32 -34.60
N PRO A 44 44.46 -26.06 -35.36
CA PRO A 44 43.62 -27.09 -35.98
C PRO A 44 44.02 -27.49 -37.42
N PRO A 45 43.57 -28.66 -37.93
CA PRO A 45 43.87 -29.14 -39.28
C PRO A 45 42.91 -28.62 -40.37
N VAL A 46 43.38 -28.66 -41.63
CA VAL A 46 42.69 -28.19 -42.86
C VAL A 46 42.36 -29.36 -43.81
N ALA A 47 41.45 -29.13 -44.77
CA ALA A 47 40.80 -30.15 -45.61
C ALA A 47 41.65 -30.76 -46.76
N GLY A 48 41.17 -31.89 -47.31
CA GLY A 48 41.66 -32.58 -48.52
C GLY A 48 40.53 -33.02 -49.48
N ARG A 49 40.85 -33.42 -50.72
CA ARG A 49 39.88 -33.70 -51.82
C ARG A 49 40.11 -35.05 -52.54
N GLY A 50 39.03 -35.67 -53.05
CA GLY A 50 39.03 -36.70 -54.12
C GLY A 50 38.17 -37.94 -53.81
N ALA A 51 37.68 -38.74 -54.79
CA ALA A 51 37.54 -38.53 -56.24
C ALA A 51 36.52 -39.53 -56.90
N ARG A 52 35.86 -39.09 -57.99
CA ARG A 52 35.31 -39.83 -59.16
C ARG A 52 34.60 -41.22 -59.02
N VAL A 53 33.27 -41.24 -59.26
CA VAL A 53 32.56 -41.77 -60.49
C VAL A 53 33.04 -43.14 -61.06
N PRO A 54 32.16 -44.18 -61.23
CA PRO A 54 31.22 -44.20 -62.38
C PRO A 54 29.82 -44.85 -62.19
N ALA A 55 28.96 -44.64 -63.21
CA ALA A 55 27.52 -44.92 -63.24
C ALA A 55 27.09 -46.23 -63.93
N ARG A 56 25.79 -46.60 -63.87
CA ARG A 56 25.05 -47.17 -65.03
C ARG A 56 23.51 -47.25 -64.92
N ARG A 57 22.85 -46.89 -66.04
CA ARG A 57 21.53 -47.36 -66.58
C ARG A 57 20.21 -46.97 -65.85
N ALA A 58 19.05 -46.88 -66.52
CA ALA A 58 18.70 -46.61 -67.94
C ALA A 58 17.16 -46.47 -68.16
N ARG A 59 16.73 -45.87 -69.29
CA ARG A 59 15.34 -45.77 -69.85
C ARG A 59 14.41 -44.82 -69.04
N GLY A 60 13.46 -44.06 -69.60
CA GLY A 60 13.01 -43.75 -70.99
C GLY A 60 11.82 -42.75 -70.91
N ALA A 61 11.29 -42.10 -71.95
CA ALA A 61 11.59 -42.07 -73.38
C ALA A 61 11.02 -40.79 -74.07
N THR A 62 11.29 -40.63 -75.38
CA THR A 62 10.53 -39.85 -76.39
C THR A 62 10.20 -38.35 -76.20
N HIS A 63 10.99 -37.55 -76.93
CA HIS A 63 10.69 -36.28 -77.63
C HIS A 63 9.37 -36.27 -78.46
N PRO A 64 8.85 -35.11 -78.97
CA PRO A 64 9.62 -34.01 -79.57
C PRO A 64 9.24 -32.55 -79.27
N ARG A 65 10.09 -31.64 -79.80
CA ARG A 65 10.05 -30.18 -79.70
C ARG A 65 9.19 -29.54 -80.81
N ARG A 66 8.73 -28.30 -80.60
CA ARG A 66 8.92 -27.18 -81.57
C ARG A 66 8.76 -25.82 -80.90
N THR A 67 9.40 -24.79 -81.48
CA THR A 67 9.51 -23.41 -80.97
C THR A 67 9.19 -22.41 -82.12
N PRO A 68 9.44 -21.08 -82.02
CA PRO A 68 8.38 -20.08 -81.79
C PRO A 68 8.18 -19.07 -82.95
N ARG A 69 7.08 -18.30 -82.96
CA ARG A 69 6.79 -17.12 -83.83
C ARG A 69 5.39 -16.51 -83.48
N PRO A 70 4.99 -15.34 -84.01
CA PRO A 70 5.42 -13.98 -83.64
C PRO A 70 4.21 -13.08 -83.20
N PRO A 71 4.38 -11.79 -82.85
CA PRO A 71 3.24 -10.95 -82.44
C PRO A 71 2.44 -10.33 -83.61
N LEU A 72 1.18 -9.95 -83.34
CA LEU A 72 0.35 -9.06 -84.17
C LEU A 72 -0.46 -8.08 -83.30
N PRO A 73 -0.93 -6.92 -83.82
CA PRO A 73 -1.29 -5.77 -82.99
C PRO A 73 -2.77 -5.32 -83.05
N ASP A 74 -3.05 -4.33 -82.20
CA ASP A 74 -4.07 -3.26 -82.27
C ASP A 74 -5.59 -3.51 -82.13
N ALA A 75 -6.15 -2.64 -81.27
CA ALA A 75 -7.47 -2.03 -81.30
C ALA A 75 -8.74 -2.91 -81.42
N ALA A 76 -9.41 -3.13 -80.28
CA ALA A 76 -10.69 -2.43 -79.99
C ALA A 76 -11.25 -2.68 -78.58
N ARG A 77 -11.14 -1.68 -77.68
CA ARG A 77 -12.27 -0.99 -77.02
C ARG A 77 -11.76 0.06 -76.02
N ALA A 78 -12.31 1.26 -76.10
CA ALA A 78 -11.98 2.36 -75.19
C ALA A 78 -12.74 2.24 -73.86
N GLY A 79 -12.14 2.76 -72.78
CA GLY A 79 -12.71 2.77 -71.43
C GLY A 79 -11.97 3.80 -70.57
N LEU A 80 -12.40 5.05 -70.65
CA LEU A 80 -11.77 6.21 -70.02
C LEU A 80 -11.55 6.04 -68.51
N TRP A 81 -10.30 6.17 -68.07
CA TRP A 81 -9.97 6.44 -66.67
C TRP A 81 -9.15 7.73 -66.58
N HIS A 82 -9.65 8.68 -65.79
CA HIS A 82 -9.08 10.02 -65.73
C HIS A 82 -7.69 10.03 -65.09
N ALA A 83 -6.78 10.79 -65.71
CA ALA A 83 -5.61 11.30 -65.02
C ALA A 83 -6.06 12.35 -63.98
N ALA A 84 -5.94 12.00 -62.70
CA ALA A 84 -6.00 12.95 -61.59
C ALA A 84 -4.68 12.85 -60.83
N ALA A 85 -3.89 13.92 -60.86
CA ALA A 85 -2.60 13.94 -60.19
C ALA A 85 -2.80 13.78 -58.67
N ARG A 86 -2.22 12.73 -58.08
CA ARG A 86 -2.00 12.72 -56.63
C ARG A 86 -0.97 13.81 -56.34
N PRO A 87 -1.26 14.84 -55.52
CA PRO A 87 -0.21 15.69 -55.02
C PRO A 87 0.77 14.78 -54.25
N ALA A 88 2.06 14.93 -54.52
CA ALA A 88 3.09 14.33 -53.70
C ALA A 88 3.11 15.10 -52.37
N THR A 89 2.17 14.77 -51.47
CA THR A 89 2.13 15.31 -50.11
C THR A 89 3.50 15.10 -49.51
N LEU A 90 4.20 16.19 -49.22
CA LEU A 90 5.51 16.13 -48.63
C LEU A 90 5.35 15.46 -47.26
N LEU A 91 5.67 14.18 -47.17
CA LEU A 91 5.76 13.45 -45.91
C LEU A 91 7.02 13.95 -45.19
N LEU A 92 6.94 15.19 -44.72
CA LEU A 92 7.72 15.66 -43.58
C LEU A 92 7.63 14.55 -42.53
N PRO A 93 8.75 13.96 -42.11
CA PRO A 93 8.71 12.89 -41.12
C PRO A 93 8.02 13.48 -39.90
N MET A 94 6.82 12.97 -39.58
CA MET A 94 6.11 13.37 -38.39
C MET A 94 7.01 13.00 -37.22
N HIS A 95 7.69 14.01 -36.68
CA HIS A 95 8.50 13.87 -35.49
C HIS A 95 7.52 13.47 -34.40
N ALA A 96 7.48 12.18 -34.08
CA ALA A 96 6.62 11.65 -33.04
C ALA A 96 6.94 12.44 -31.78
N SER A 97 5.99 13.27 -31.35
CA SER A 97 6.20 14.21 -30.25
C SER A 97 6.82 13.45 -29.09
N PRO A 98 8.00 13.86 -28.58
CA PRO A 98 8.77 13.05 -27.65
C PRO A 98 7.88 12.67 -26.47
N SER A 99 7.87 11.38 -26.12
CA SER A 99 7.08 10.87 -24.99
C SER A 99 7.35 11.74 -23.76
N PRO A 100 6.32 12.35 -23.14
CA PRO A 100 6.51 13.39 -22.13
C PRO A 100 7.34 12.86 -20.96
N ASP A 101 8.20 13.70 -20.38
CA ASP A 101 9.03 13.34 -19.22
C ASP A 101 8.13 12.70 -18.15
N PRO A 102 8.35 11.43 -17.75
CA PRO A 102 7.56 10.80 -16.71
C PRO A 102 7.57 11.62 -15.42
N SER A 103 8.68 12.29 -15.12
CA SER A 103 8.83 13.16 -13.96
C SER A 103 7.94 14.41 -14.07
N GLU A 104 7.75 14.96 -15.27
CA GLU A 104 6.90 16.13 -15.52
C GLU A 104 5.42 15.77 -15.39
N VAL A 105 5.00 14.65 -15.98
CA VAL A 105 3.64 14.14 -15.83
C VAL A 105 3.34 13.88 -14.35
N LEU A 106 4.24 13.22 -13.62
CA LEU A 106 4.08 12.96 -12.19
C LEU A 106 4.04 14.26 -11.36
N ARG A 107 4.86 15.27 -11.69
CA ARG A 107 4.79 16.61 -11.06
C ARG A 107 3.44 17.29 -11.31
N ASN A 108 2.82 17.08 -12.46
CA ASN A 108 1.63 17.80 -12.92
C ASN A 108 0.29 17.08 -12.63
N LEU A 109 0.32 15.79 -12.23
CA LEU A 109 -0.86 15.11 -11.70
C LEU A 109 -1.32 15.77 -10.38
N PRO A 110 -2.64 15.97 -10.16
CA PRO A 110 -3.21 16.60 -8.96
C PRO A 110 -3.27 15.60 -7.76
N ALA A 111 -2.16 14.95 -7.45
CA ALA A 111 -2.09 13.92 -6.40
C ALA A 111 -2.40 14.46 -4.99
N VAL A 112 -1.97 15.68 -4.67
CA VAL A 112 -2.25 16.31 -3.37
C VAL A 112 -3.73 16.74 -3.24
N PRO A 113 -4.34 17.44 -4.23
CA PRO A 113 -5.79 17.64 -4.23
C PRO A 113 -6.61 16.35 -4.15
N LEU A 114 -6.18 15.28 -4.83
CA LEU A 114 -6.84 13.97 -4.72
C LEU A 114 -6.74 13.40 -3.30
N LEU A 115 -5.56 13.44 -2.68
CA LEU A 115 -5.37 13.00 -1.29
C LEU A 115 -6.29 13.76 -0.33
N VAL A 116 -6.40 15.09 -0.48
CA VAL A 116 -7.30 15.90 0.38
C VAL A 116 -8.76 15.52 0.17
N ALA A 117 -9.21 15.33 -1.08
CA ALA A 117 -10.57 14.88 -1.36
C ALA A 117 -10.85 13.47 -0.80
N THR A 118 -9.89 12.55 -0.94
CA THR A 118 -9.94 11.19 -0.37
C THR A 118 -10.00 11.23 1.16
N ALA A 119 -9.14 12.02 1.82
CA ALA A 119 -9.12 12.16 3.27
C ALA A 119 -10.42 12.77 3.83
N LEU A 120 -10.98 13.78 3.16
CA LEU A 120 -12.28 14.35 3.54
C LEU A 120 -13.42 13.34 3.34
N THR A 121 -13.39 12.54 2.27
CA THR A 121 -14.39 11.49 2.03
C THR A 121 -14.27 10.36 3.06
N PHE A 122 -13.04 9.99 3.44
CA PHE A 122 -12.79 9.05 4.53
C PHE A 122 -13.35 9.57 5.86
N LEU A 123 -12.99 10.79 6.25
CA LEU A 123 -13.45 11.40 7.52
C LEU A 123 -14.98 11.58 7.59
N LEU A 124 -15.65 11.89 6.48
CA LEU A 124 -17.09 12.22 6.45
C LEU A 124 -18.00 11.04 6.09
N ALA A 125 -17.51 10.02 5.41
CA ALA A 125 -18.32 8.89 4.94
C ALA A 125 -17.69 7.52 5.22
N GLY A 126 -16.37 7.37 5.10
CA GLY A 126 -15.66 6.13 5.41
C GLY A 126 -15.74 5.78 6.90
N ALA A 127 -15.31 6.69 7.77
CA ALA A 127 -15.38 6.54 9.23
C ALA A 127 -16.83 6.34 9.72
N THR A 128 -17.79 7.11 9.19
CA THR A 128 -19.22 6.94 9.51
C THR A 128 -19.77 5.59 9.08
N ALA A 129 -19.33 5.05 7.93
CA ALA A 129 -19.72 3.71 7.53
C ALA A 129 -19.10 2.64 8.44
N GLN A 130 -17.82 2.79 8.81
CA GLN A 130 -17.12 1.87 9.72
C GLN A 130 -17.74 1.87 11.13
N SER A 131 -18.26 3.00 11.61
CA SER A 131 -18.97 3.08 12.89
C SER A 131 -20.41 2.53 12.85
N LEU A 132 -20.93 2.14 11.69
CA LEU A 132 -22.29 1.59 11.51
C LEU A 132 -22.26 0.09 11.17
N ASP A 133 -21.32 -0.34 10.33
CA ASP A 133 -20.99 -1.74 10.03
C ASP A 133 -19.50 -1.77 9.67
N LEU A 134 -18.64 -2.28 10.57
CA LEU A 134 -17.19 -2.22 10.42
C LEU A 134 -16.72 -2.94 9.15
N ALA A 135 -17.24 -4.14 8.90
CA ALA A 135 -16.91 -4.93 7.71
C ALA A 135 -17.35 -4.22 6.42
N TYR A 136 -18.56 -3.63 6.39
CA TYR A 136 -19.02 -2.82 5.26
C TYR A 136 -18.14 -1.58 5.06
N GLY A 137 -17.89 -0.84 6.14
CA GLY A 137 -17.20 0.43 6.11
C GLY A 137 -15.76 0.30 5.65
N VAL A 138 -15.05 -0.77 6.03
CA VAL A 138 -13.73 -1.08 5.49
C VAL A 138 -13.83 -1.36 3.99
N TRP A 139 -14.69 -2.27 3.53
CA TRP A 139 -14.85 -2.56 2.10
C TRP A 139 -15.25 -1.33 1.27
N LEU A 140 -16.11 -0.47 1.81
CA LEU A 140 -16.50 0.81 1.23
C LEU A 140 -15.28 1.73 1.08
N THR A 141 -14.50 1.86 2.16
CA THR A 141 -13.34 2.76 2.23
C THR A 141 -12.25 2.31 1.25
N GLU A 142 -11.85 1.03 1.30
CA GLU A 142 -10.72 0.56 0.51
C GLU A 142 -11.01 0.52 -0.99
N LEU A 143 -12.22 0.12 -1.38
CA LEU A 143 -12.61 0.10 -2.79
C LEU A 143 -12.90 1.51 -3.31
N TRP A 144 -13.76 2.27 -2.63
CA TRP A 144 -14.36 3.48 -3.20
C TRP A 144 -13.70 4.79 -2.78
N VAL A 145 -12.97 4.80 -1.67
CA VAL A 145 -12.29 6.00 -1.13
C VAL A 145 -10.78 5.95 -1.42
N PHE A 146 -10.12 4.80 -1.26
CA PHE A 146 -8.68 4.65 -1.55
C PHE A 146 -8.36 4.15 -2.96
N LEU A 147 -8.94 3.05 -3.43
CA LEU A 147 -8.56 2.42 -4.71
C LEU A 147 -9.16 3.11 -5.95
N VAL A 148 -10.45 3.43 -5.95
CA VAL A 148 -11.15 3.99 -7.13
C VAL A 148 -10.71 5.41 -7.51
N PRO A 149 -10.53 6.39 -6.61
CA PRO A 149 -10.16 7.75 -7.00
C PRO A 149 -8.82 7.87 -7.78
N PRO A 150 -7.71 7.20 -7.41
CA PRO A 150 -6.49 7.21 -8.23
C PRO A 150 -6.67 6.45 -9.56
N LEU A 151 -7.47 5.37 -9.60
CA LEU A 151 -7.83 4.69 -10.86
C LEU A 151 -8.60 5.62 -11.82
N LEU A 152 -9.56 6.41 -11.30
CA LEU A 152 -10.30 7.41 -12.06
C LEU A 152 -9.38 8.53 -12.57
N LEU A 153 -8.47 9.04 -11.72
CA LEU A 153 -7.49 10.04 -12.12
C LEU A 153 -6.59 9.53 -13.26
N ALA A 154 -6.09 8.30 -13.15
CA ALA A 154 -5.26 7.69 -14.18
C ALA A 154 -6.00 7.60 -15.53
N ARG A 155 -7.28 7.18 -15.54
CA ARG A 155 -8.11 7.15 -16.76
C ARG A 155 -8.35 8.54 -17.32
N ALA A 156 -8.71 9.51 -16.48
CA ALA A 156 -8.99 10.89 -16.89
C ALA A 156 -7.77 11.58 -17.51
N TYR A 157 -6.54 11.20 -17.13
CA TYR A 157 -5.29 11.67 -17.75
C TYR A 157 -4.77 10.79 -18.91
N ASN A 158 -5.57 9.85 -19.40
CA ASN A 158 -5.19 8.88 -20.44
C ASN A 158 -3.95 8.04 -20.08
N LEU A 159 -3.80 7.63 -18.82
CA LEU A 159 -2.69 6.80 -18.33
C LEU A 159 -3.13 5.37 -18.03
N LYS A 160 -2.27 4.38 -18.32
CA LYS A 160 -2.50 2.98 -17.95
C LYS A 160 -2.24 2.77 -16.46
N PRO A 161 -3.24 2.43 -15.63
CA PRO A 161 -3.03 2.31 -14.18
C PRO A 161 -1.99 1.25 -13.82
N THR A 162 -1.94 0.14 -14.55
CA THR A 162 -0.96 -0.94 -14.29
C THR A 162 0.49 -0.56 -14.62
N ALA A 163 0.70 0.48 -15.43
CA ALA A 163 2.03 1.05 -15.70
C ALA A 163 2.35 2.21 -14.72
N LEU A 164 1.37 3.10 -14.50
CA LEU A 164 1.47 4.24 -13.58
C LEU A 164 1.67 3.82 -12.11
N PHE A 165 1.10 2.70 -11.68
CA PHE A 165 1.21 2.20 -10.31
C PHE A 165 2.21 1.05 -10.17
N GLY A 166 3.02 0.73 -11.18
CA GLY A 166 4.05 -0.33 -11.08
C GLY A 166 3.52 -1.76 -10.90
N LEU A 167 2.22 -2.00 -11.07
CA LEU A 167 1.56 -3.31 -10.88
C LEU A 167 2.00 -4.38 -11.89
N ARG A 168 2.71 -4.01 -12.97
CA ARG A 168 3.27 -4.96 -13.96
C ARG A 168 4.65 -5.52 -13.60
N THR A 169 5.25 -5.12 -12.49
CA THR A 169 6.60 -5.56 -12.10
C THR A 169 6.50 -6.72 -11.11
N PRO A 170 6.52 -8.01 -11.53
CA PRO A 170 6.56 -9.12 -10.59
C PRO A 170 7.90 -9.14 -9.83
N LEU A 171 7.89 -9.60 -8.58
CA LEU A 171 9.13 -9.85 -7.84
C LEU A 171 9.72 -11.22 -8.21
N PRO A 172 11.04 -11.32 -8.44
CA PRO A 172 11.74 -12.61 -8.42
C PRO A 172 11.50 -13.33 -7.09
N ALA A 173 11.33 -14.66 -7.12
CA ALA A 173 10.96 -15.44 -5.93
C ALA A 173 11.90 -15.24 -4.72
N GLY A 174 13.20 -15.08 -4.96
CA GLY A 174 14.18 -14.78 -3.90
C GLY A 174 14.02 -13.38 -3.27
N LEU A 175 13.53 -12.38 -4.01
CA LEU A 175 13.19 -11.07 -3.45
C LEU A 175 11.81 -11.10 -2.78
N LEU A 176 10.85 -11.86 -3.31
CA LEU A 176 9.55 -12.08 -2.67
C LEU A 176 9.73 -12.71 -1.27
N LEU A 177 10.49 -13.79 -1.14
CA LEU A 177 10.77 -14.43 0.15
C LEU A 177 11.44 -13.46 1.14
N GLN A 178 12.32 -12.57 0.65
CA GLN A 178 12.93 -11.54 1.48
C GLN A 178 11.97 -10.43 1.88
N VAL A 179 11.01 -10.03 1.04
CA VAL A 179 9.93 -9.11 1.44
C VAL A 179 9.09 -9.74 2.55
N LEU A 180 8.70 -11.01 2.42
CA LEU A 180 7.92 -11.73 3.44
C LEU A 180 8.69 -11.82 4.78
N LEU A 181 9.97 -12.24 4.75
CA LEU A 181 10.82 -12.32 5.93
C LEU A 181 11.06 -10.96 6.58
N LEU A 182 11.34 -9.93 5.78
CA LEU A 182 11.52 -8.55 6.25
C LEU A 182 10.24 -8.05 6.93
N SER A 183 9.07 -8.36 6.37
CA SER A 183 7.77 -7.95 6.92
C SER A 183 7.45 -8.67 8.23
N ALA A 184 7.78 -9.96 8.36
CA ALA A 184 7.60 -10.72 9.60
C ALA A 184 8.52 -10.20 10.73
N VAL A 185 9.78 -9.87 10.42
CA VAL A 185 10.70 -9.25 11.39
C VAL A 185 10.28 -7.82 11.72
N ASN A 186 9.80 -7.05 10.74
CA ASN A 186 9.31 -5.69 10.99
C ASN A 186 8.01 -5.67 11.79
N TYR A 187 7.13 -6.66 11.62
CA TYR A 187 5.94 -6.80 12.44
C TYR A 187 6.30 -6.94 13.93
N ALA A 188 7.31 -7.76 14.25
CA ALA A 188 7.81 -7.87 15.63
C ALA A 188 8.41 -6.54 16.12
N PHE A 189 9.17 -5.83 15.28
CA PHE A 189 9.74 -4.52 15.62
C PHE A 189 8.65 -3.45 15.87
N ALA A 190 7.72 -3.28 14.94
CA ALA A 190 6.63 -2.31 15.00
C ALA A 190 5.60 -2.66 16.09
N GLY A 191 5.32 -3.93 16.33
CA GLY A 191 4.48 -4.40 17.44
C GLY A 191 5.12 -4.18 18.81
N GLY A 192 6.43 -4.43 18.95
CA GLY A 192 7.19 -4.08 20.15
C GLY A 192 7.23 -2.57 20.38
N LEU A 193 7.33 -1.76 19.32
CA LEU A 193 7.25 -0.30 19.40
C LEU A 193 5.85 0.18 19.79
N MET A 194 4.80 -0.42 19.22
CA MET A 194 3.40 -0.13 19.56
C MET A 194 3.14 -0.39 21.05
N GLY A 195 3.44 -1.60 21.55
CA GLY A 195 3.20 -1.94 22.96
C GLY A 195 4.02 -1.12 23.96
N VAL A 196 5.22 -0.67 23.60
CA VAL A 196 5.99 0.29 24.43
C VAL A 196 5.33 1.67 24.45
N LEU A 197 4.66 2.09 23.38
CA LEU A 197 3.95 3.37 23.34
C LEU A 197 2.60 3.29 24.07
N ASP A 198 1.85 2.21 23.85
CA ASP A 198 0.59 1.88 24.53
C ASP A 198 0.75 1.94 26.06
N LEU A 199 1.81 1.31 26.58
CA LEU A 199 2.15 1.27 28.01
C LEU A 199 2.70 2.59 28.59
N LEU A 200 3.15 3.54 27.75
CA LEU A 200 3.81 4.78 28.20
C LEU A 200 3.03 6.06 27.88
N LEU A 201 1.99 5.99 27.06
CA LEU A 201 1.16 7.13 26.67
C LEU A 201 -0.10 7.23 27.55
N PRO A 202 -0.62 8.45 27.82
CA PRO A 202 -1.78 8.59 28.70
C PRO A 202 -3.08 8.05 28.07
N ASP A 203 -3.95 7.48 28.91
CA ASP A 203 -5.30 6.96 28.58
C ASP A 203 -6.12 7.87 27.66
N ALA A 204 -5.97 9.19 27.78
CA ALA A 204 -6.63 10.18 26.92
C ALA A 204 -6.26 10.09 25.42
N LEU A 205 -5.24 9.30 25.05
CA LEU A 205 -4.86 8.98 23.68
C LEU A 205 -5.39 7.62 23.19
N HIS A 206 -5.80 6.73 24.11
CA HIS A 206 -6.40 5.41 23.84
C HIS A 206 -7.91 5.55 23.51
N TRP A 207 -8.24 6.37 22.51
CA TRP A 207 -9.63 6.74 22.19
C TRP A 207 -10.41 5.68 21.40
N MET A 208 -9.74 4.63 20.91
CA MET A 208 -10.31 3.59 20.05
C MET A 208 -10.04 2.20 20.63
N ASP A 209 -11.10 1.54 21.11
CA ASP A 209 -11.07 0.15 21.56
C ASP A 209 -11.13 -0.80 20.35
N VAL A 210 -9.96 -1.24 19.89
CA VAL A 210 -9.82 -2.13 18.73
C VAL A 210 -10.36 -3.54 19.05
N ASP A 211 -10.23 -4.00 20.29
CA ASP A 211 -10.66 -5.35 20.70
C ASP A 211 -12.19 -5.44 20.75
N ALA A 212 -12.88 -4.42 21.28
CA ALA A 212 -14.33 -4.34 21.24
C ALA A 212 -14.86 -4.21 19.81
N LEU A 213 -14.18 -3.46 18.93
CA LEU A 213 -14.53 -3.31 17.51
C LEU A 213 -14.41 -4.63 16.74
N LEU A 214 -13.25 -5.31 16.84
CA LEU A 214 -13.03 -6.60 16.20
C LEU A 214 -13.90 -7.71 16.83
N GLY A 215 -14.16 -7.66 18.14
CA GLY A 215 -14.98 -8.61 18.87
C GLY A 215 -16.46 -8.62 18.49
N GLN A 216 -16.99 -7.58 17.85
CA GLN A 216 -18.35 -7.62 17.26
C GLN A 216 -18.42 -8.51 16.01
N GLU A 217 -17.27 -8.76 15.37
CA GLU A 217 -17.21 -9.39 14.05
C GLU A 217 -16.93 -10.88 14.17
N THR A 218 -17.89 -11.70 13.71
CA THR A 218 -17.83 -13.16 13.83
C THR A 218 -18.15 -13.86 12.50
N GLY A 219 -17.67 -15.10 12.36
CA GLY A 219 -17.95 -15.96 11.22
C GLY A 219 -17.66 -15.30 9.87
N LEU A 220 -18.68 -15.21 9.01
CA LEU A 220 -18.55 -14.62 7.67
C LEU A 220 -18.20 -13.12 7.70
N ARG A 221 -18.70 -12.34 8.67
CA ARG A 221 -18.38 -10.90 8.72
C ARG A 221 -16.94 -10.67 9.16
N PHE A 222 -16.40 -11.47 10.09
CA PHE A 222 -14.96 -11.48 10.42
C PHE A 222 -14.08 -11.89 9.22
N ALA A 223 -14.50 -12.90 8.46
CA ALA A 223 -13.78 -13.32 7.25
C ALA A 223 -13.78 -12.21 6.18
N LEU A 224 -14.90 -11.51 5.99
CA LEU A 224 -14.97 -10.34 5.11
C LEU A 224 -14.10 -9.19 5.61
N LEU A 225 -14.16 -8.85 6.90
CA LEU A 225 -13.29 -7.83 7.50
C LEU A 225 -11.80 -8.18 7.28
N THR A 226 -11.42 -9.44 7.47
CA THR A 226 -10.06 -9.93 7.23
C THR A 226 -9.61 -9.72 5.79
N VAL A 227 -10.46 -10.02 4.80
CA VAL A 227 -10.18 -9.74 3.38
C VAL A 227 -10.07 -8.23 3.12
N GLY A 228 -10.87 -7.40 3.82
CA GLY A 228 -10.77 -5.95 3.78
C GLY A 228 -9.41 -5.45 4.29
N VAL A 229 -9.12 -5.67 5.57
CA VAL A 229 -7.96 -5.12 6.29
C VAL A 229 -6.62 -5.73 5.85
N ALA A 230 -6.57 -7.03 5.54
CA ALA A 230 -5.34 -7.71 5.13
C ALA A 230 -5.18 -7.87 3.60
N GLY A 231 -6.17 -7.45 2.80
CA GLY A 231 -6.15 -7.60 1.34
C GLY A 231 -6.50 -6.31 0.58
N LEU A 232 -7.67 -5.72 0.84
CA LEU A 232 -8.14 -4.54 0.12
C LEU A 232 -7.41 -3.26 0.55
N ALA A 233 -7.15 -3.06 1.85
CA ALA A 233 -6.42 -1.90 2.37
C ALA A 233 -4.98 -1.85 1.83
N PRO A 234 -4.17 -2.93 1.97
CA PRO A 234 -2.89 -3.06 1.27
C PRO A 234 -2.91 -2.82 -0.24
N LEU A 235 -4.05 -3.01 -0.93
CA LEU A 235 -4.16 -2.72 -2.36
C LEU A 235 -4.54 -1.24 -2.63
N GLY A 236 -5.55 -0.72 -1.93
CA GLY A 236 -6.07 0.64 -2.12
C GLY A 236 -5.11 1.71 -1.63
N GLU A 237 -4.64 1.58 -0.39
CA GLU A 237 -3.70 2.51 0.22
C GLU A 237 -2.38 2.55 -0.54
N GLU A 238 -1.80 1.41 -0.88
CA GLU A 238 -0.53 1.39 -1.61
C GLU A 238 -0.67 1.99 -3.02
N VAL A 239 -1.79 1.79 -3.71
CA VAL A 239 -2.06 2.45 -5.00
C VAL A 239 -2.14 3.98 -4.85
N LEU A 240 -2.79 4.50 -3.82
CA LEU A 240 -2.83 5.95 -3.56
C LEU A 240 -1.47 6.49 -3.09
N PHE A 241 -0.94 5.96 -2.00
CA PHE A 241 0.24 6.49 -1.33
C PHE A 241 1.53 6.20 -2.09
N ARG A 242 1.76 4.97 -2.55
CA ARG A 242 3.03 4.54 -3.16
C ARG A 242 2.95 4.49 -4.70
N GLY A 243 1.77 4.26 -5.26
CA GLY A 243 1.50 4.32 -6.71
C GLY A 243 1.38 5.74 -7.26
N LEU A 244 0.83 6.70 -6.50
CA LEU A 244 0.55 8.05 -6.99
C LEU A 244 1.23 9.17 -6.17
N LEU A 245 1.01 9.23 -4.85
CA LEU A 245 1.45 10.35 -4.02
C LEU A 245 2.98 10.40 -3.85
N GLN A 246 3.62 9.28 -3.52
CA GLN A 246 5.08 9.20 -3.34
C GLN A 246 5.84 9.53 -4.63
N PRO A 247 5.49 9.01 -5.82
CA PRO A 247 6.09 9.46 -7.08
C PRO A 247 5.96 10.97 -7.32
N HIS A 248 4.78 11.55 -7.05
CA HIS A 248 4.55 12.99 -7.17
C HIS A 248 5.42 13.81 -6.19
N LEU A 249 5.45 13.45 -4.91
CA LEU A 249 6.23 14.15 -3.89
C LEU A 249 7.74 13.94 -4.08
N CYS A 250 8.20 12.76 -4.48
CA CYS A 250 9.60 12.53 -4.87
C CYS A 250 10.00 13.39 -6.08
N ALA A 251 9.12 13.56 -7.07
CA ALA A 251 9.37 14.38 -8.26
C ALA A 251 9.33 15.90 -8.01
N ARG A 252 8.77 16.37 -6.87
CA ARG A 252 8.75 17.78 -6.44
C ARG A 252 9.73 18.12 -5.32
N LEU A 253 9.98 17.20 -4.39
CA LEU A 253 10.77 17.44 -3.15
C LEU A 253 12.12 16.69 -3.11
N GLY A 254 12.35 15.78 -4.06
CA GLY A 254 13.46 14.83 -4.04
C GLY A 254 13.16 13.58 -3.22
N THR A 255 13.75 12.44 -3.60
CA THR A 255 13.37 11.09 -3.15
C THR A 255 13.24 10.92 -1.63
N GLY A 256 14.22 11.39 -0.86
CA GLY A 256 14.21 11.23 0.60
C GLY A 256 13.10 12.03 1.29
N ARG A 257 12.83 13.26 0.83
CA ARG A 257 11.74 14.09 1.36
C ARG A 257 10.37 13.58 0.92
N GLY A 258 10.25 13.14 -0.34
CA GLY A 258 9.03 12.52 -0.86
C GLY A 258 8.63 11.28 -0.04
N LEU A 259 9.58 10.38 0.23
CA LEU A 259 9.37 9.22 1.08
C LEU A 259 8.87 9.60 2.49
N VAL A 260 9.59 10.50 3.19
CA VAL A 260 9.25 10.91 4.56
C VAL A 260 7.87 11.58 4.63
N VAL A 261 7.55 12.47 3.69
CA VAL A 261 6.25 13.17 3.68
C VAL A 261 5.11 12.20 3.33
N THR A 262 5.30 11.25 2.41
CA THR A 262 4.29 10.19 2.16
C THR A 262 4.06 9.33 3.39
N ALA A 263 5.14 8.87 4.06
CA ALA A 263 5.02 8.04 5.26
C ALA A 263 4.28 8.77 6.40
N ALA A 264 4.54 10.07 6.58
CA ALA A 264 3.83 10.88 7.56
C ALA A 264 2.34 11.04 7.21
N LEU A 265 2.00 11.34 5.95
CA LEU A 265 0.61 11.48 5.51
C LEU A 265 -0.17 10.16 5.58
N PHE A 266 0.47 9.04 5.26
CA PHE A 266 -0.09 7.69 5.44
C PHE A 266 -0.43 7.41 6.91
N SER A 267 0.52 7.67 7.81
CA SER A 267 0.32 7.43 9.24
C SER A 267 -0.72 8.36 9.87
N LEU A 268 -0.73 9.64 9.50
CA LEU A 268 -1.68 10.62 10.04
C LEU A 268 -3.14 10.29 9.65
N LEU A 269 -3.36 9.70 8.47
CA LEU A 269 -4.70 9.35 8.02
C LEU A 269 -5.32 8.18 8.80
N HIS A 270 -4.53 7.44 9.58
CA HIS A 270 -5.03 6.39 10.49
C HIS A 270 -5.62 6.94 11.81
N LEU A 271 -5.48 8.24 12.11
CA LEU A 271 -6.10 8.98 13.23
C LEU A 271 -5.81 8.52 14.68
N ASP A 272 -5.14 7.38 14.86
CA ASP A 272 -4.74 6.77 16.13
C ASP A 272 -3.37 7.30 16.61
N PRO A 273 -3.32 8.05 17.74
CA PRO A 273 -2.11 8.67 18.29
C PRO A 273 -1.01 7.67 18.67
N ILE A 274 -1.39 6.50 19.18
CA ILE A 274 -0.45 5.45 19.64
C ILE A 274 0.22 4.83 18.41
N GLY A 275 -0.61 4.53 17.40
CA GLY A 275 -0.19 4.01 16.12
C GLY A 275 0.66 4.96 15.26
N LEU A 276 0.73 6.27 15.56
CA LEU A 276 1.42 7.25 14.70
C LEU A 276 2.90 6.95 14.48
N VAL A 277 3.63 6.50 15.50
CA VAL A 277 5.08 6.22 15.35
C VAL A 277 5.33 4.90 14.60
N PRO A 278 4.72 3.75 14.96
CA PRO A 278 4.91 2.51 14.22
C PRO A 278 4.31 2.54 12.80
N ARG A 279 3.20 3.25 12.54
CA ARG A 279 2.66 3.38 11.18
C ARG A 279 3.43 4.37 10.30
N PHE A 280 4.09 5.36 10.89
CA PHE A 280 5.10 6.15 10.19
C PHE A 280 6.32 5.29 9.79
N GLU A 281 6.79 4.41 10.67
CA GLU A 281 7.89 3.47 10.39
C GLU A 281 7.53 2.50 9.26
N LEU A 282 6.42 1.76 9.39
CA LEU A 282 5.88 0.91 8.32
C LEU A 282 5.71 1.72 7.03
N GLY A 283 5.27 2.97 7.15
CA GLY A 283 5.10 3.87 6.02
C GLY A 283 6.39 4.20 5.27
N LEU A 284 7.52 4.31 5.98
CA LEU A 284 8.87 4.43 5.42
C LEU A 284 9.34 3.12 4.80
N LEU A 285 9.11 1.98 5.46
CA LEU A 285 9.48 0.65 4.97
C LEU A 285 8.82 0.34 3.62
N PHE A 286 7.49 0.47 3.56
CA PHE A 286 6.69 0.23 2.34
C PHE A 286 7.14 1.16 1.21
N GLY A 287 7.25 2.46 1.50
CA GLY A 287 7.74 3.44 0.55
C GLY A 287 9.16 3.18 0.05
N TRP A 288 10.05 2.70 0.92
CA TRP A 288 11.42 2.28 0.57
C TRP A 288 11.41 1.04 -0.33
N LEU A 289 10.64 0.00 -0.01
CA LEU A 289 10.54 -1.23 -0.81
C LEU A 289 10.19 -0.92 -2.29
N VAL A 290 9.28 0.01 -2.54
CA VAL A 290 8.94 0.46 -3.90
C VAL A 290 10.11 1.21 -4.55
N LEU A 291 10.78 2.11 -3.81
CA LEU A 291 11.98 2.85 -4.27
C LEU A 291 13.23 1.97 -4.51
N ARG A 292 13.17 0.69 -4.17
CA ARG A 292 14.22 -0.31 -4.44
C ARG A 292 13.86 -1.32 -5.52
N THR A 293 12.57 -1.58 -5.76
CA THR A 293 12.11 -2.66 -6.64
C THR A 293 11.44 -2.18 -7.93
N GLY A 294 10.87 -0.97 -7.96
CA GLY A 294 9.98 -0.55 -9.05
C GLY A 294 8.70 -1.37 -9.14
N SER A 295 8.34 -2.07 -8.05
CA SER A 295 7.18 -2.94 -7.93
C SER A 295 6.34 -2.51 -6.74
N LEU A 296 5.06 -2.22 -6.99
CA LEU A 296 4.11 -1.95 -5.92
C LEU A 296 3.75 -3.23 -5.14
N TRP A 297 3.92 -4.41 -5.75
CA TRP A 297 3.71 -5.69 -5.07
C TRP A 297 4.66 -5.91 -3.88
N ALA A 298 5.86 -5.29 -3.88
CA ALA A 298 6.72 -5.30 -2.70
C ALA A 298 6.08 -4.60 -1.50
N SER A 299 5.35 -3.50 -1.77
CA SER A 299 4.58 -2.73 -0.79
C SER A 299 3.31 -3.49 -0.36
N ILE A 300 2.48 -3.86 -1.34
CA ILE A 300 1.17 -4.52 -1.11
C ILE A 300 1.35 -5.80 -0.30
N LEU A 301 2.35 -6.63 -0.62
CA LEU A 301 2.59 -7.88 0.09
C LEU A 301 3.20 -7.67 1.49
N ALA A 302 4.02 -6.64 1.69
CA ALA A 302 4.53 -6.30 3.02
C ALA A 302 3.41 -5.79 3.95
N HIS A 303 2.57 -4.90 3.42
CA HIS A 303 1.41 -4.35 4.12
C HIS A 303 0.36 -5.45 4.40
N ALA A 304 0.08 -6.34 3.44
CA ALA A 304 -0.80 -7.50 3.64
C ALA A 304 -0.27 -8.48 4.70
N VAL A 305 1.05 -8.75 4.75
CA VAL A 305 1.65 -9.56 5.81
C VAL A 305 1.52 -8.88 7.17
N ASN A 306 1.76 -7.58 7.26
CA ASN A 306 1.62 -6.82 8.51
C ASN A 306 0.20 -6.90 9.07
N ASN A 307 -0.81 -6.58 8.25
CA ASN A 307 -2.20 -6.51 8.68
C ASN A 307 -2.81 -7.91 8.89
N GLY A 308 -2.40 -8.89 8.08
CA GLY A 308 -2.75 -10.29 8.25
C GLY A 308 -2.15 -10.91 9.51
N ALA A 309 -0.90 -10.54 9.87
CA ALA A 309 -0.28 -10.98 11.12
C ALA A 309 -0.98 -10.39 12.35
N ALA A 310 -1.38 -9.10 12.30
CA ALA A 310 -2.16 -8.46 13.36
C ALA A 310 -3.46 -9.23 13.63
N LEU A 311 -4.30 -9.44 12.62
CA LEU A 311 -5.58 -10.14 12.76
C LEU A 311 -5.41 -11.62 13.15
N LEU A 312 -4.39 -12.30 12.61
CA LEU A 312 -4.12 -13.71 12.94
C LEU A 312 -3.69 -13.87 14.41
N LEU A 313 -2.81 -13.00 14.91
CA LEU A 313 -2.34 -13.04 16.29
C LEU A 313 -3.43 -12.59 17.27
N TRP A 314 -4.22 -11.57 16.91
CA TRP A 314 -5.41 -11.16 17.66
C TRP A 314 -6.38 -12.34 17.85
N TRP A 315 -6.74 -13.02 16.75
CA TRP A 315 -7.63 -14.18 16.79
C TRP A 315 -7.02 -15.36 17.57
N ALA A 316 -5.74 -15.66 17.35
CA ALA A 316 -5.03 -16.76 18.01
C ALA A 316 -4.80 -16.53 19.52
N ALA A 317 -4.78 -15.28 19.98
CA ALA A 317 -4.72 -14.92 21.40
C ALA A 317 -6.05 -15.15 22.16
N GLY A 318 -7.10 -15.62 21.47
CA GLY A 318 -8.36 -16.04 22.09
C GLY A 318 -9.53 -15.07 21.92
N HIS A 319 -9.30 -13.86 21.38
CA HIS A 319 -10.34 -12.84 21.17
C HIS A 319 -11.43 -13.26 20.15
N GLY A 320 -11.20 -14.34 19.40
CA GLY A 320 -12.23 -15.00 18.57
C GLY A 320 -13.21 -15.91 19.34
N ALA A 321 -13.11 -15.99 20.67
CA ALA A 321 -13.99 -16.71 21.58
C ALA A 321 -14.62 -15.74 22.61
N PRO A 322 -15.73 -16.10 23.30
CA PRO A 322 -16.26 -15.28 24.39
C PRO A 322 -15.22 -15.19 25.53
N ALA A 323 -14.50 -14.07 25.57
CA ALA A 323 -13.29 -13.92 26.36
C ALA A 323 -13.57 -13.66 27.85
N ALA A 324 -12.60 -14.00 28.69
CA ALA A 324 -12.45 -13.36 29.99
C ALA A 324 -12.05 -11.87 29.79
N PRO A 325 -12.29 -10.98 30.76
CA PRO A 325 -11.84 -9.60 30.67
C PRO A 325 -10.32 -9.54 30.43
N LEU A 326 -9.90 -8.68 29.50
CA LEU A 326 -8.50 -8.39 29.28
C LEU A 326 -7.88 -7.75 30.53
N GLU A 327 -6.78 -8.31 31.01
CA GLU A 327 -5.89 -7.59 31.92
C GLU A 327 -5.15 -6.51 31.11
N ALA A 328 -5.28 -5.25 31.52
CA ALA A 328 -4.60 -4.14 30.85
C ALA A 328 -3.07 -4.33 30.88
N ALA A 329 -2.38 -3.83 29.86
CA ALA A 329 -0.92 -3.93 29.78
C ALA A 329 -0.25 -3.32 31.03
N THR A 330 0.49 -4.14 31.77
CA THR A 330 1.16 -3.72 33.01
C THR A 330 2.63 -3.39 32.77
N LEU A 331 3.23 -2.58 33.67
CA LEU A 331 4.65 -2.22 33.60
C LEU A 331 5.59 -3.44 33.68
N ASP A 332 5.13 -4.57 34.23
CA ASP A 332 5.85 -5.84 34.25
C ASP A 332 6.07 -6.44 32.85
N GLN A 333 5.27 -6.03 31.85
CA GLN A 333 5.41 -6.44 30.46
C GLN A 333 6.51 -5.65 29.71
N LEU A 334 6.92 -4.48 30.22
CA LEU A 334 7.88 -3.59 29.57
C LEU A 334 9.22 -4.27 29.21
N PRO A 335 9.84 -5.13 30.05
CA PRO A 335 11.08 -5.83 29.70
C PRO A 335 10.91 -6.78 28.51
N ALA A 336 9.74 -7.43 28.39
CA ALA A 336 9.44 -8.32 27.27
C ALA A 336 9.22 -7.52 25.96
N LEU A 337 8.46 -6.42 26.03
CA LEU A 337 8.21 -5.53 24.91
C LEU A 337 9.51 -4.89 24.38
N LEU A 338 10.37 -4.40 25.28
CA LEU A 338 11.71 -3.89 24.93
C LEU A 338 12.62 -4.98 24.35
N THR A 339 12.50 -6.23 24.81
CA THR A 339 13.25 -7.37 24.25
C THR A 339 12.80 -7.70 22.83
N VAL A 340 11.49 -7.74 22.57
CA VAL A 340 10.92 -7.94 21.22
C VAL A 340 11.33 -6.81 20.27
N LEU A 341 11.21 -5.56 20.71
CA LEU A 341 11.66 -4.38 19.98
C LEU A 341 13.16 -4.43 19.66
N GLY A 342 14.00 -4.78 20.64
CA GLY A 342 15.44 -4.88 20.48
C GLY A 342 15.88 -6.00 19.51
N ILE A 343 15.27 -7.19 19.62
CA ILE A 343 15.53 -8.31 18.72
C ILE A 343 15.06 -7.99 17.30
N GLY A 344 13.85 -7.42 17.16
CA GLY A 344 13.31 -6.96 15.87
C GLY A 344 14.26 -5.99 15.17
N GLY A 345 14.70 -4.93 15.86
CA GLY A 345 15.63 -3.95 15.31
C GLY A 345 17.00 -4.54 14.95
N LEU A 346 17.53 -5.44 15.79
CA LEU A 346 18.81 -6.12 15.56
C LEU A 346 18.77 -7.01 14.30
N LEU A 347 17.65 -7.67 14.03
CA LEU A 347 17.44 -8.52 12.83
C LEU A 347 17.04 -7.71 11.59
N LEU A 348 16.32 -6.61 11.75
CA LEU A 348 15.86 -5.75 10.65
C LEU A 348 17.02 -5.09 9.90
N VAL A 349 18.03 -4.57 10.62
CA VAL A 349 19.20 -3.89 10.01
C VAL A 349 19.99 -4.78 9.02
N PRO A 350 20.40 -6.02 9.33
CA PRO A 350 21.07 -6.89 8.36
C PRO A 350 20.15 -7.33 7.21
N LEU A 351 18.85 -7.53 7.44
CA LEU A 351 17.89 -7.84 6.36
C LEU A 351 17.74 -6.67 5.38
N LEU A 352 17.52 -5.44 5.88
CA LEU A 352 17.53 -4.22 5.07
C LEU A 352 18.84 -4.07 4.29
N ARG A 353 19.99 -4.33 4.92
CA ARG A 353 21.32 -4.31 4.28
C ARG A 353 21.57 -5.46 3.29
N SER A 354 20.84 -6.56 3.38
CA SER A 354 20.87 -7.66 2.40
C SER A 354 20.03 -7.30 1.17
N PHE A 355 18.81 -6.79 1.38
CA PHE A 355 17.89 -6.34 0.33
C PHE A 355 18.47 -5.14 -0.44
N ALA A 356 18.89 -4.09 0.30
CA ALA A 356 20.28 -3.65 0.34
C ALA A 356 21.13 -3.89 -0.93
N ARG A 357 21.78 -5.05 -1.02
CA ARG A 357 22.80 -5.38 -2.01
C ARG A 357 22.23 -6.01 -3.29
N GLN A 358 20.99 -6.49 -3.25
CA GLN A 358 20.33 -7.21 -4.34
C GLN A 358 19.40 -6.35 -5.19
N THR A 359 19.17 -5.10 -4.79
CA THR A 359 18.25 -4.16 -5.45
C THR A 359 18.95 -2.84 -5.77
N ALA A 360 18.64 -2.21 -6.90
CA ALA A 360 19.17 -0.90 -7.24
C ALA A 360 18.19 0.20 -6.78
N PRO A 361 18.62 1.27 -6.10
CA PRO A 361 17.76 2.43 -5.86
C PRO A 361 17.28 3.05 -7.18
N LEU A 362 16.00 3.39 -7.29
CA LEU A 362 15.43 3.98 -8.50
C LEU A 362 15.88 5.43 -8.72
N THR A 363 17.05 5.62 -9.34
CA THR A 363 17.66 6.92 -9.60
C THR A 363 17.02 7.64 -10.81
N GLY A 364 15.86 8.25 -10.58
CA GLY A 364 15.26 9.29 -11.44
C GLY A 364 14.75 8.87 -12.82
N ARG A 365 15.13 7.69 -13.36
CA ARG A 365 14.74 7.20 -14.70
C ARG A 365 14.01 5.85 -14.70
N GLN A 366 13.84 5.22 -13.54
CA GLN A 366 13.19 3.91 -13.38
C GLN A 366 11.98 3.94 -12.42
N GLY A 367 11.38 5.12 -12.21
CA GLY A 367 10.11 5.24 -11.50
C GLY A 367 8.93 4.61 -12.27
N PRO A 368 7.69 4.76 -11.76
CA PRO A 368 6.49 4.28 -12.45
C PRO A 368 6.40 4.77 -13.90
N ARG A 369 5.86 3.91 -14.77
CA ARG A 369 5.90 4.12 -16.22
C ARG A 369 4.69 4.92 -16.70
N VAL A 370 4.95 6.11 -17.23
CA VAL A 370 3.96 6.92 -17.94
C VAL A 370 3.71 6.30 -19.33
N GLU A 371 2.74 5.39 -19.38
CA GLU A 371 2.31 4.71 -20.61
C GLU A 371 0.86 5.11 -20.95
N PRO A 372 0.60 5.74 -22.12
CA PRO A 372 -0.75 6.16 -22.49
C PRO A 372 -1.74 5.00 -22.64
N LEU A 373 -2.97 5.20 -22.16
CA LEU A 373 -4.08 4.23 -22.24
C LEU A 373 -4.56 4.05 -23.67
N ARG A 374 -4.80 5.16 -24.37
CA ARG A 374 -5.05 5.24 -25.81
C ARG A 374 -3.76 5.70 -26.50
N PRO A 375 -3.04 4.83 -27.24
CA PRO A 375 -1.85 5.22 -27.99
C PRO A 375 -2.15 6.36 -28.97
N GLY A 376 -1.22 7.32 -29.11
CA GLY A 376 -1.38 8.49 -29.99
C GLY A 376 -2.26 9.62 -29.44
N ALA A 377 -3.06 9.37 -28.40
CA ALA A 377 -3.78 10.43 -27.68
C ALA A 377 -2.86 11.08 -26.61
N PRO A 378 -3.01 12.39 -26.32
CA PRO A 378 -2.17 13.09 -25.35
C PRO A 378 -2.35 12.58 -23.92
N VAL A 379 -1.36 12.85 -23.06
CA VAL A 379 -1.47 12.70 -21.60
C VAL A 379 -1.98 14.03 -21.04
N ALA A 380 -3.30 14.18 -21.01
CA ALA A 380 -3.99 15.40 -20.58
C ALA A 380 -5.35 15.04 -19.97
N PHE A 381 -5.91 15.94 -19.14
CA PHE A 381 -7.20 15.72 -18.49
C PHE A 381 -8.37 15.81 -19.48
N ASP A 382 -9.08 14.70 -19.67
CA ASP A 382 -10.36 14.65 -20.39
C ASP A 382 -11.54 14.62 -19.39
N PRO A 383 -12.30 15.72 -19.22
CA PRO A 383 -13.45 15.75 -18.32
C PRO A 383 -14.59 14.83 -18.77
N ARG A 384 -14.66 14.44 -20.06
CA ARG A 384 -15.67 13.51 -20.57
C ARG A 384 -15.34 12.08 -20.17
N GLU A 385 -14.07 11.68 -20.25
CA GLU A 385 -13.60 10.39 -19.74
C GLU A 385 -13.74 10.30 -18.21
N GLY A 386 -13.41 11.39 -17.50
CA GLY A 386 -13.61 11.52 -16.07
C GLY A 386 -15.07 11.36 -15.66
N LEU A 387 -15.99 12.12 -16.27
CA LEU A 387 -17.43 12.06 -15.97
C LEU A 387 -18.03 10.68 -16.29
N ARG A 388 -17.67 10.07 -17.43
CA ARG A 388 -18.13 8.71 -17.79
C ARG A 388 -17.65 7.66 -16.79
N SER A 389 -16.37 7.72 -16.42
CA SER A 389 -15.77 6.76 -15.47
C SER A 389 -16.34 6.96 -14.06
N GLY A 390 -16.57 8.20 -13.63
CA GLY A 390 -17.19 8.54 -12.36
C GLY A 390 -18.65 8.09 -12.27
N ALA A 391 -19.45 8.28 -13.33
CA ALA A 391 -20.83 7.81 -13.39
C ALA A 391 -20.92 6.27 -13.32
N ALA A 392 -20.03 5.56 -14.02
CA ALA A 392 -19.92 4.11 -13.93
C ALA A 392 -19.51 3.64 -12.51
N ALA A 393 -18.55 4.33 -11.88
CA ALA A 393 -18.15 4.07 -10.50
C ALA A 393 -19.30 4.29 -9.50
N ALA A 394 -20.05 5.38 -9.63
CA ALA A 394 -21.21 5.67 -8.77
C ALA A 394 -22.32 4.61 -8.91
N GLY A 395 -22.59 4.13 -10.12
CA GLY A 395 -23.55 3.04 -10.35
C GLY A 395 -23.10 1.72 -9.73
N LEU A 396 -21.81 1.37 -9.84
CA LEU A 396 -21.24 0.17 -9.22
C LEU A 396 -21.19 0.27 -7.68
N LEU A 397 -20.91 1.45 -7.12
CA LEU A 397 -21.02 1.73 -5.68
C LEU A 397 -22.45 1.52 -5.19
N ALA A 398 -23.46 2.07 -5.87
CA ALA A 398 -24.86 1.88 -5.51
C ALA A 398 -25.27 0.39 -5.52
N LEU A 399 -24.81 -0.38 -6.51
CA LEU A 399 -25.02 -1.82 -6.58
C LEU A 399 -24.29 -2.59 -5.47
N PHE A 400 -23.05 -2.20 -5.14
CA PHE A 400 -22.27 -2.76 -4.02
C PHE A 400 -22.98 -2.53 -2.68
N THR A 401 -23.38 -1.29 -2.38
CA THR A 401 -24.09 -0.93 -1.14
C THR A 401 -25.45 -1.64 -1.04
N ALA A 402 -26.24 -1.66 -2.12
CA ALA A 402 -27.53 -2.36 -2.12
C ALA A 402 -27.36 -3.88 -1.98
N GLY A 403 -26.34 -4.46 -2.61
CA GLY A 403 -25.99 -5.87 -2.48
C GLY A 403 -25.56 -6.24 -1.05
N TRP A 404 -24.73 -5.40 -0.40
CA TRP A 404 -24.31 -5.64 0.98
C TRP A 404 -25.49 -5.69 1.94
N PHE A 405 -26.36 -4.66 1.96
CA PHE A 405 -27.51 -4.63 2.86
C PHE A 405 -28.65 -5.58 2.47
N TRP A 406 -28.59 -6.22 1.30
CA TRP A 406 -29.45 -7.33 0.92
C TRP A 406 -28.96 -8.67 1.50
N VAL A 407 -27.63 -8.92 1.50
CA VAL A 407 -27.02 -10.11 2.11
C VAL A 407 -26.95 -10.00 3.64
N PHE A 408 -26.58 -8.83 4.14
CA PHE A 408 -26.48 -8.47 5.55
C PHE A 408 -27.52 -7.40 5.90
N PRO A 409 -28.82 -7.75 5.94
CA PRO A 409 -29.83 -6.83 6.42
C PRO A 409 -29.55 -6.49 7.88
N GLY A 410 -29.35 -5.20 8.17
CA GLY A 410 -29.19 -4.70 9.52
C GLY A 410 -30.38 -5.09 10.43
N PRO A 411 -30.23 -4.97 11.76
CA PRO A 411 -31.27 -5.38 12.71
C PRO A 411 -32.59 -4.69 12.35
N ARG A 412 -33.55 -5.49 11.84
CA ARG A 412 -34.86 -4.97 11.44
C ARG A 412 -35.45 -4.24 12.64
N PRO A 413 -35.91 -2.99 12.51
CA PRO A 413 -36.60 -2.33 13.60
C PRO A 413 -37.76 -3.24 13.99
N THR A 414 -37.71 -3.77 15.22
CA THR A 414 -38.76 -4.65 15.71
C THR A 414 -40.02 -3.82 15.72
N ALA A 415 -40.93 -4.12 14.78
CA ALA A 415 -42.25 -3.53 14.77
C ALA A 415 -42.80 -3.73 16.18
N ARG A 416 -42.98 -2.64 16.93
CA ARG A 416 -43.40 -2.68 18.33
C ARG A 416 -44.60 -3.62 18.37
N ARG A 417 -44.46 -4.80 18.96
CA ARG A 417 -45.60 -5.72 19.12
C ARG A 417 -46.64 -4.90 19.86
N GLY A 418 -47.71 -4.57 19.15
CA GLY A 418 -48.76 -3.72 19.71
C GLY A 418 -49.20 -4.36 21.00
N VAL A 419 -49.09 -3.64 22.11
CA VAL A 419 -49.78 -4.03 23.34
C VAL A 419 -51.25 -4.06 22.94
N SER A 420 -51.84 -5.26 22.87
CA SER A 420 -53.26 -5.38 22.55
C SER A 420 -54.02 -4.47 23.53
N PRO A 421 -54.98 -3.64 23.08
CA PRO A 421 -55.74 -2.78 23.98
C PRO A 421 -56.44 -3.58 25.09
N GLU A 422 -56.66 -4.89 24.90
CA GLU A 422 -57.18 -5.83 25.91
C GLU A 422 -56.24 -6.07 27.11
N ALA A 423 -54.93 -5.85 26.96
CA ALA A 423 -53.95 -6.02 28.04
C ALA A 423 -53.96 -4.83 29.03
N ALA A 424 -54.44 -3.66 28.60
CA ALA A 424 -54.46 -2.44 29.41
C ALA A 424 -55.66 -2.33 30.38
N SER A 425 -56.66 -3.24 30.27
CA SER A 425 -57.93 -3.14 30.99
C SER A 425 -58.01 -3.97 32.29
N ARG A 426 -56.96 -4.72 32.64
CA ARG A 426 -56.98 -5.68 33.77
C ARG A 426 -56.15 -5.27 35.01
N THR A 427 -55.57 -4.08 35.03
CA THR A 427 -54.68 -3.60 36.12
C THR A 427 -55.03 -2.20 36.64
N ALA A 428 -56.31 -1.83 36.61
CA ALA A 428 -56.80 -0.67 37.36
C ALA A 428 -57.13 -1.08 38.82
N PRO A 429 -56.48 -0.49 39.85
CA PRO A 429 -56.84 -0.74 41.25
C PRO A 429 -58.18 -0.08 41.59
N ALA A 430 -59.00 -0.74 42.40
CA ALA A 430 -60.33 -0.25 42.77
C ALA A 430 -60.27 1.03 43.64
N PRO A 431 -61.20 1.98 43.47
CA PRO A 431 -61.25 3.20 44.29
C PRO A 431 -61.66 2.88 45.73
N ARG A 432 -61.04 3.58 46.70
CA ARG A 432 -61.45 3.51 48.11
C ARG A 432 -62.75 4.30 48.35
N PRO A 433 -63.67 3.82 49.22
CA PRO A 433 -64.84 4.59 49.62
C PRO A 433 -64.47 5.77 50.52
N PRO A 434 -65.27 6.86 50.55
CA PRO A 434 -64.93 8.07 51.28
C PRO A 434 -65.39 8.05 52.75
N GLY A 435 -64.46 8.43 53.64
CA GLY A 435 -64.71 9.24 54.84
C GLY A 435 -65.54 8.68 56.01
N ARG A 436 -64.86 8.49 57.16
CA ARG A 436 -65.36 9.01 58.44
C ARG A 436 -64.22 9.70 59.21
N THR A 437 -64.59 10.72 59.97
CA THR A 437 -63.75 11.59 60.80
C THR A 437 -63.61 11.03 62.21
N GLU A 438 -62.49 11.29 62.89
CA GLU A 438 -62.43 11.72 64.30
C GLU A 438 -61.01 12.18 64.69
N ASP A 439 -60.85 12.71 65.90
CA ASP A 439 -59.84 13.72 66.29
C ASP A 439 -58.47 13.17 66.78
N PRO A 440 -57.42 14.02 66.91
CA PRO A 440 -56.06 13.61 67.27
C PRO A 440 -55.77 13.64 68.78
N ALA A 441 -55.19 12.56 69.32
CA ALA A 441 -54.49 12.54 70.61
C ALA A 441 -53.55 11.32 70.75
N ALA A 442 -52.65 11.41 71.74
CA ALA A 442 -51.85 10.32 72.34
C ALA A 442 -50.77 9.62 71.50
N GLU A 443 -49.50 9.99 71.75
CA GLU A 443 -48.46 8.98 71.97
C GLU A 443 -48.79 8.17 73.25
N PRO A 444 -48.32 6.92 73.39
CA PRO A 444 -47.04 6.75 74.10
C PRO A 444 -46.14 5.59 73.63
N GLU A 445 -44.82 5.84 73.70
CA GLU A 445 -43.76 5.04 74.36
C GLU A 445 -43.66 3.49 74.19
N ARG A 446 -42.40 2.99 74.23
CA ARG A 446 -41.92 1.59 74.44
C ARG A 446 -41.75 0.73 73.18
N ALA A 447 -40.71 -0.12 73.07
CA ALA A 447 -39.51 -0.32 73.89
C ALA A 447 -38.34 -0.92 73.08
N LEU A 448 -37.13 -0.88 73.65
CA LEU A 448 -35.90 -1.47 73.13
C LEU A 448 -35.90 -3.02 73.22
N PRO A 449 -35.19 -3.73 72.32
CA PRO A 449 -34.44 -4.93 72.66
C PRO A 449 -32.97 -4.57 73.00
N GLY A 450 -32.50 -5.04 74.15
CA GLY A 450 -31.12 -4.81 74.62
C GLY A 450 -30.10 -5.86 74.16
N THR A 451 -28.83 -5.58 74.40
CA THR A 451 -27.67 -6.47 74.20
C THR A 451 -27.61 -7.63 75.18
N SER A 452 -27.03 -8.77 74.77
CA SER A 452 -26.31 -9.66 75.69
C SER A 452 -25.13 -10.36 75.02
N ASP A 453 -23.93 -10.20 75.60
CA ASP A 453 -22.71 -10.92 75.23
C ASP A 453 -22.75 -12.41 75.65
N GLY A 454 -21.84 -13.22 75.09
CA GLY A 454 -21.66 -14.63 75.48
C GLY A 454 -20.35 -15.23 74.93
N SER A 455 -19.28 -15.17 75.72
CA SER A 455 -17.90 -15.42 75.25
C SER A 455 -17.31 -16.80 75.62
N GLY A 456 -17.23 -17.71 74.63
CA GLY A 456 -16.32 -18.88 74.60
C GLY A 456 -16.42 -19.90 75.76
N PRO A 457 -15.37 -20.71 76.03
CA PRO A 457 -14.20 -20.98 75.18
C PRO A 457 -13.80 -22.49 75.08
N ARG A 458 -13.22 -22.90 73.94
CA ARG A 458 -11.99 -23.72 73.86
C ARG A 458 -11.53 -23.94 72.42
#